data_AF-A0A3C1X1Z6-F1
#
_entry.id   AF-A0A3C1X1Z6-F1
#
_cell.length_a   1.000
_cell.length_b   1.000
_cell.length_c   1.000
_cell.angle_alpha   90.00
_cell.angle_beta   90.00
_cell.angle_gamma   90.00
#
_symmetry.space_group_name_H-M   'P 1'
#
loop_
_entity.id
_entity.type
_entity.pdbx_description
1 polymer ?
#
loop_
_entity_poly.entity_id
_entity_poly.type
_entity_poly.pdbx_seq_one_letter_code
_entity_poly.pdbx_strand_id
1 'polypeptide(L)'
;MTGTLMMQKVASSTMTLVNRIRSDRCIRPGFFVLLAALCMGNRVRGDEQLFESKVRPLLIERCHKCHAGDETKGGLRLDSRTAALQGGDTGPAVIPGKPDQSLLLQAVPP
;
A
#
# COMPACT_ATOMS: atom_id res chain seq x y z
N MET A 1 -0.24 6.73 35.17
CA MET A 1 -0.21 5.80 34.00
C MET A 1 -0.66 6.61 32.78
N THR A 2 0.05 7.67 32.36
CA THR A 2 1.13 7.66 31.33
C THR A 2 0.76 6.78 30.13
N GLY A 3 0.48 7.27 28.93
CA GLY A 3 0.40 8.63 28.40
C GLY A 3 -0.17 8.54 26.97
N THR A 4 -1.36 9.06 26.74
CA THR A 4 -2.01 9.12 25.42
C THR A 4 -1.73 10.48 24.77
N LEU A 5 -0.45 10.81 24.61
CA LEU A 5 -0.01 12.02 23.94
C LEU A 5 0.60 11.65 22.58
N MET A 6 0.18 12.39 21.56
CA MET A 6 0.73 12.42 20.19
C MET A 6 0.08 11.56 19.11
N MET A 7 -1.25 11.53 19.02
CA MET A 7 -1.95 11.21 17.76
C MET A 7 -2.98 12.29 17.40
N GLN A 8 -2.61 13.55 17.57
CA GLN A 8 -3.38 14.69 17.05
C GLN A 8 -2.41 15.60 16.31
N LYS A 9 -2.79 15.95 15.07
CA LYS A 9 -2.23 17.04 14.23
C LYS A 9 -1.40 16.64 13.00
N VAL A 10 -1.79 15.60 12.25
CA VAL A 10 -1.54 15.56 10.79
C VAL A 10 -2.65 14.73 10.13
N ALA A 11 -3.86 15.27 9.93
CA ALA A 11 -4.42 15.39 8.57
C ALA A 11 -5.78 16.10 8.59
N SER A 12 -6.05 16.95 9.59
CA SER A 12 -7.25 17.80 9.61
C SER A 12 -7.11 19.07 8.74
N SER A 13 -5.92 19.36 8.20
CA SER A 13 -5.65 20.60 7.43
C SER A 13 -5.78 20.47 5.91
N THR A 14 -5.85 19.26 5.34
CA THR A 14 -6.11 19.08 3.91
C THR A 14 -7.61 19.02 3.60
N MET A 15 -8.44 18.65 4.59
CA MET A 15 -9.89 18.47 4.41
C MET A 15 -10.66 19.80 4.36
N THR A 16 -10.11 20.89 4.91
CA THR A 16 -10.74 22.22 4.87
C THR A 16 -10.42 23.00 3.59
N LEU A 17 -9.42 22.59 2.80
CA LEU A 17 -9.05 23.27 1.56
C LEU A 17 -9.76 22.69 0.32
N VAL A 18 -10.13 21.40 0.35
CA VAL A 18 -10.99 20.80 -0.68
C VAL A 18 -12.38 21.44 -0.68
N ASN A 19 -12.89 21.83 0.50
CA ASN A 19 -14.23 22.41 0.62
C ASN A 19 -14.32 23.90 0.24
N ARG A 20 -13.18 24.56 -0.05
CA ARG A 20 -13.14 25.95 -0.56
C ARG A 20 -13.04 26.02 -2.09
N ILE A 21 -12.89 24.88 -2.78
CA ILE A 21 -13.00 24.78 -4.25
C ILE A 21 -14.47 24.57 -4.68
N ARG A 22 -15.44 24.93 -3.83
CA ARG A 22 -16.87 24.79 -4.12
C ARG A 22 -17.62 26.13 -4.23
N SER A 23 -16.91 27.26 -4.11
CA SER A 23 -17.59 28.54 -3.85
C SER A 23 -17.06 29.76 -4.63
N ASP A 24 -16.45 29.60 -5.81
CA ASP A 24 -16.29 30.75 -6.71
C ASP A 24 -16.48 30.35 -8.19
N ARG A 25 -17.70 30.68 -8.66
CA ARG A 25 -18.01 31.32 -9.95
C ARG A 25 -17.50 30.68 -11.27
N CYS A 26 -18.50 30.26 -12.06
CA CYS A 26 -18.71 30.67 -13.46
C CYS A 26 -17.48 30.74 -14.37
N ILE A 27 -16.88 29.60 -14.73
CA ILE A 27 -15.97 29.54 -15.90
C ILE A 27 -16.32 28.28 -16.73
N ARG A 28 -16.44 28.48 -18.04
CA ARG A 28 -17.12 27.65 -19.05
C ARG A 28 -16.60 26.19 -19.11
N PRO A 29 -17.47 25.18 -19.34
CA PRO A 29 -17.17 23.76 -19.18
C PRO A 29 -16.27 23.14 -20.27
N GLY A 30 -15.65 23.95 -21.14
CA GLY A 30 -14.89 23.47 -22.29
C GLY A 30 -13.37 23.44 -22.13
N PHE A 31 -12.79 24.17 -21.18
CA PHE A 31 -11.32 24.38 -21.14
C PHE A 31 -10.61 23.57 -20.04
N PHE A 32 -11.34 23.05 -19.06
CA PHE A 32 -10.76 22.37 -17.89
C PHE A 32 -10.34 20.91 -18.15
N VAL A 33 -10.77 20.31 -19.26
CA VAL A 33 -10.48 18.90 -19.57
C VAL A 33 -9.04 18.71 -20.09
N LEU A 34 -8.40 19.76 -20.64
CA LEU A 34 -7.07 19.63 -21.25
C LEU A 34 -5.89 19.74 -20.26
N LEU A 35 -6.06 20.42 -19.10
CA LEU A 35 -4.96 20.66 -18.15
C LEU A 35 -4.86 19.65 -17.00
N ALA A 36 -5.94 18.91 -16.70
CA ALA A 36 -5.97 17.95 -15.58
C ALA A 36 -5.16 16.66 -15.84
N ALA A 37 -4.71 16.44 -17.08
CA ALA A 37 -3.93 15.25 -17.45
C ALA A 37 -2.46 15.28 -16.94
N LEU A 38 -1.93 16.44 -16.53
CA LEU A 38 -0.50 16.57 -16.19
C LEU A 38 -0.14 16.31 -14.72
N CYS A 39 -1.10 16.15 -13.81
CA CYS A 39 -0.79 16.01 -12.38
C CYS A 39 -0.78 14.56 -11.86
N MET A 40 -0.99 13.54 -12.70
CA MET A 40 -0.97 12.14 -12.26
C MET A 40 0.47 11.60 -12.16
N GLY A 41 1.28 12.27 -11.31
CA GLY A 41 2.65 11.90 -11.00
C GLY A 41 2.72 10.59 -10.23
N ASN A 42 3.07 9.54 -10.97
CA ASN A 42 3.38 8.17 -10.58
C ASN A 42 4.08 8.01 -9.20
N ARG A 43 3.34 7.57 -8.17
CA ARG A 43 3.90 7.14 -6.86
C ARG A 43 4.07 5.61 -6.71
N VAL A 44 4.37 4.88 -7.79
CA VAL A 44 4.42 3.39 -7.74
C VAL A 44 5.86 2.81 -7.74
N ARG A 45 6.91 3.64 -7.86
CA ARG A 45 8.26 3.12 -8.14
C ARG A 45 9.04 2.67 -6.90
N GLY A 46 9.05 3.47 -5.83
CA GLY A 46 9.96 3.25 -4.70
C GLY A 46 9.71 1.94 -3.94
N ASP A 47 8.46 1.67 -3.55
CA ASP A 47 8.13 0.49 -2.76
C ASP A 47 8.29 -0.82 -3.54
N GLU A 48 7.96 -0.81 -4.83
CA GLU A 48 8.13 -1.98 -5.70
C GLU A 48 9.62 -2.29 -5.90
N GLN A 49 10.43 -1.27 -6.16
CA GLN A 49 11.88 -1.42 -6.33
C GLN A 49 12.56 -1.95 -5.05
N LEU A 50 12.11 -1.50 -3.88
CA LEU A 50 12.58 -2.02 -2.59
C LEU A 50 12.14 -3.47 -2.38
N PHE A 51 10.90 -3.82 -2.72
CA PHE A 51 10.43 -5.20 -2.65
C PHE A 51 11.28 -6.12 -3.52
N GLU A 52 11.46 -5.76 -4.80
CA GLU A 52 12.23 -6.55 -5.76
C GLU A 52 13.70 -6.68 -5.39
N SER A 53 14.33 -5.61 -4.89
CA SER A 53 15.77 -5.60 -4.58
C SER A 53 16.13 -6.14 -3.19
N LYS A 54 15.23 -6.05 -2.20
CA LYS A 54 15.52 -6.41 -0.81
C LYS A 54 14.66 -7.55 -0.28
N VAL A 55 13.39 -7.59 -0.63
CA VAL A 55 12.44 -8.55 -0.05
C VAL A 55 12.39 -9.84 -0.88
N ARG A 56 12.28 -9.73 -2.21
CA ARG A 56 12.13 -10.88 -3.10
C ARG A 56 13.28 -11.90 -2.99
N PRO A 57 14.57 -11.51 -2.91
CA PRO A 57 15.66 -12.47 -2.74
C PRO A 57 15.50 -13.34 -1.49
N LEU A 58 15.07 -12.75 -0.37
CA LEU A 58 14.84 -13.47 0.89
C LEU A 58 13.69 -14.48 0.77
N LEU A 59 12.64 -14.12 0.04
CA LEU A 59 11.47 -14.98 -0.18
C LEU A 59 11.77 -16.11 -1.16
N ILE A 60 12.63 -15.88 -2.16
CA ILE A 60 13.06 -16.91 -3.12
C ILE A 60 13.74 -18.08 -2.40
N GLU A 61 14.62 -17.77 -1.44
CA GLU A 61 15.43 -18.80 -0.78
C GLU A 61 14.60 -19.79 0.05
N ARG A 62 13.52 -19.34 0.69
CA ARG A 62 12.80 -20.13 1.71
C ARG A 62 11.31 -20.30 1.46
N CYS A 63 10.65 -19.35 0.81
CA CYS A 63 9.19 -19.30 0.73
C CYS A 63 8.66 -19.71 -0.65
N HIS A 64 9.37 -19.38 -1.73
CA HIS A 64 8.92 -19.61 -3.10
C HIS A 64 8.66 -21.08 -3.44
N LYS A 65 9.37 -22.01 -2.78
CA LYS A 65 9.15 -23.45 -2.98
C LYS A 65 7.68 -23.88 -2.79
N CYS A 66 6.93 -23.18 -1.93
CA CYS A 66 5.52 -23.50 -1.65
C CYS A 66 4.54 -22.34 -1.90
N HIS A 67 5.04 -21.12 -2.09
CA HIS A 67 4.25 -19.88 -2.19
C HIS A 67 4.58 -19.05 -3.43
N ALA A 68 5.02 -19.71 -4.52
CA ALA A 68 5.20 -19.08 -5.83
C ALA A 68 4.66 -19.98 -6.94
N GLY A 69 4.27 -19.37 -8.07
CA GLY A 69 3.65 -20.08 -9.19
C GLY A 69 2.14 -20.22 -9.06
N ASP A 70 1.58 -21.18 -9.80
CA ASP A 70 0.13 -21.34 -9.93
C ASP A 70 -0.47 -22.17 -8.79
N GLU A 71 0.25 -23.18 -8.31
CA GLU A 71 -0.18 -24.05 -7.21
C GLU A 71 0.55 -23.66 -5.90
N THR A 72 -0.12 -22.87 -5.07
CA THR A 72 0.45 -22.39 -3.80
C THR A 72 -0.31 -22.91 -2.59
N LYS A 73 0.42 -23.10 -1.48
CA LYS A 73 -0.21 -23.51 -0.22
C LYS A 73 -1.06 -22.38 0.35
N GLY A 74 -2.31 -22.69 0.70
CA GLY A 74 -3.25 -21.74 1.31
C GLY A 74 -3.56 -20.52 0.44
N GLY A 75 -3.48 -20.67 -0.89
CA GLY A 75 -3.73 -19.60 -1.85
C GLY A 75 -2.76 -18.42 -1.76
N LEU A 76 -1.68 -18.54 -0.98
CA LEU A 76 -0.77 -17.44 -0.69
C LEU A 76 0.39 -17.40 -1.68
N ARG A 77 0.49 -16.28 -2.41
CA ARG A 77 1.58 -15.97 -3.33
C ARG A 77 2.50 -14.88 -2.80
N LEU A 78 3.81 -15.16 -2.83
CA LEU A 78 4.90 -14.30 -2.32
C LEU A 78 5.94 -13.98 -3.40
N ASP A 79 5.56 -14.12 -4.66
CA ASP A 79 6.39 -13.82 -5.84
C ASP A 79 6.27 -12.37 -6.33
N SER A 80 5.23 -11.66 -5.90
CA SER A 80 5.03 -10.24 -6.17
C SER A 80 4.52 -9.49 -4.94
N ARG A 81 4.81 -8.20 -4.88
CA ARG A 81 4.35 -7.33 -3.79
C ARG A 81 2.83 -7.28 -3.72
N THR A 82 2.17 -7.20 -4.88
CA THR A 82 0.70 -7.15 -4.98
C THR A 82 0.06 -8.42 -4.44
N ALA A 83 0.60 -9.59 -4.80
CA ALA A 83 0.12 -10.86 -4.28
C ALA A 83 0.32 -11.00 -2.76
N ALA A 84 1.48 -10.57 -2.25
CA ALA A 84 1.75 -10.59 -0.81
C ALA A 84 0.78 -9.67 -0.01
N LEU A 85 0.31 -8.57 -0.60
CA LEU A 85 -0.69 -7.69 0.00
C LEU A 85 -2.11 -8.27 -0.10
N GLN A 86 -2.42 -8.97 -1.19
CA GLN A 86 -3.70 -9.66 -1.37
C GLN A 86 -3.86 -10.77 -0.32
N GLY A 87 -2.77 -11.45 0.03
CA GLY A 87 -2.79 -12.54 0.99
C GLY A 87 -3.30 -13.85 0.40
N GLY A 88 -3.76 -14.75 1.25
CA GLY A 88 -4.26 -16.06 0.87
C GLY A 88 -5.61 -16.37 1.52
N ASP A 89 -5.92 -17.66 1.66
CA ASP A 89 -7.21 -18.15 2.17
C ASP A 89 -7.50 -17.70 3.62
N THR A 90 -6.44 -17.45 4.39
CA THR A 90 -6.52 -17.00 5.79
C THR A 90 -6.62 -15.48 5.94
N GLY A 91 -6.64 -14.73 4.82
CA GLY A 91 -6.72 -13.29 4.79
C GLY A 91 -5.41 -12.61 4.38
N PRO A 92 -5.28 -11.28 4.64
CA PRO A 92 -4.15 -10.49 4.17
C PRO A 92 -2.85 -10.93 4.84
N ALA A 93 -1.83 -11.27 4.05
CA ALA A 93 -0.55 -11.71 4.60
C ALA A 93 0.29 -10.54 5.13
N VAL A 94 0.20 -9.37 4.49
CA VAL A 94 0.94 -8.16 4.89
C VAL A 94 -0.02 -6.99 5.05
N ILE A 95 0.04 -6.33 6.21
CA ILE A 95 -0.71 -5.11 6.50
C ILE A 95 0.28 -3.93 6.55
N PRO A 96 0.26 -3.02 5.56
CA PRO A 96 1.18 -1.89 5.53
C PRO A 96 1.11 -1.04 6.80
N GLY A 97 2.27 -0.74 7.38
CA GLY A 97 2.39 0.06 8.60
C GLY A 97 2.01 -0.67 9.90
N LYS A 98 1.57 -1.94 9.84
CA LYS A 98 1.22 -2.75 11.02
C LYS A 98 1.88 -4.14 10.94
N PRO A 99 3.20 -4.22 11.15
CA PRO A 99 3.93 -5.49 11.07
C PRO A 99 3.40 -6.54 12.06
N ASP A 100 3.06 -6.14 13.28
CA ASP A 100 2.59 -7.06 14.33
C ASP A 100 1.25 -7.74 14.00
N GLN A 101 0.44 -7.12 13.12
CA GLN A 101 -0.84 -7.65 12.67
C GLN A 101 -0.72 -8.43 11.36
N SER A 102 0.47 -8.49 10.76
CA SER A 102 0.71 -9.19 9.49
C SER A 102 0.96 -10.67 9.73
N LEU A 103 0.12 -11.53 9.13
CA LEU A 103 0.25 -12.98 9.25
C LEU A 103 1.60 -13.50 8.75
N LEU A 104 2.19 -12.85 7.74
CA LEU A 104 3.50 -13.22 7.22
C LEU A 104 4.57 -13.23 8.31
N LEU A 105 4.60 -12.21 9.17
CA LEU A 105 5.62 -12.08 10.22
C LEU A 105 5.39 -13.04 11.39
N GLN A 106 4.14 -13.42 11.63
CA GLN A 106 3.81 -14.44 12.64
C GLN A 106 4.24 -15.85 12.21
N ALA A 107 4.33 -16.09 10.89
CA ALA A 107 4.72 -17.37 10.33
C ALA A 107 6.24 -17.55 10.13
N VAL A 108 7.03 -16.48 10.28
CA VAL A 108 8.49 -16.55 10.17
C VAL A 108 9.05 -17.05 11.51
N PRO A 109 9.71 -18.23 11.54
CA PRO A 109 10.37 -18.71 12.75
C PRO A 109 11.59 -17.83 13.08
N PRO A 110 11.97 -17.72 14.37
CA PRO A 110 13.11 -16.92 14.82
C PRO A 110 14.45 -17.44 14.31
#